data_AF-A0A8D5U2L6-F1
#
_entry.id   AF-A0A8D5U2L6-F1
#
_cell.length_a   1.000
_cell.length_b   1.000
_cell.length_c   1.000
_cell.angle_alpha   90.00
_cell.angle_beta   90.00
_cell.angle_gamma   90.00
#
_symmetry.space_group_name_H-M   'P 1'
#
loop_
_entity.id
_entity.type
_entity.pdbx_description
1 polymer ?
#
loop_
_entity_poly.entity_id
_entity_poly.type
_entity_poly.pdbx_seq_one_letter_code
_entity_poly.pdbx_strand_id
1 'polypeptide(L)'
;MLRESSDVLLDLCSMIVKWFGNEVKGIVVNLKSSKIVVLIVLDGIDRISLVARGEISSFFLKKIMRSENFIKFVSKTGHEPDLTLLFLTEEELSFHIPGIVEILRGSYVLFGTDKIKKEVKFSNELPSSGRAVFFGKLKKGEVIDI
;
A
#
# COMPACT_ATOMS: atom_id res chain seq x y z
N MET A 1 -5.58 -18.40 4.77
CA MET A 1 -4.92 -17.31 4.01
C MET A 1 -4.58 -16.08 4.87
N LEU A 2 -5.50 -15.16 5.22
CA LEU A 2 -5.14 -13.88 5.85
C LEU A 2 -4.44 -13.97 7.23
N ARG A 3 -4.90 -14.88 8.10
CA ARG A 3 -4.22 -15.13 9.39
C ARG A 3 -2.85 -15.77 9.22
N GLU A 4 -2.61 -16.49 8.12
CA GLU A 4 -1.38 -17.25 7.91
C GLU A 4 -0.29 -16.39 7.28
N SER A 5 -0.64 -15.42 6.45
CA SER A 5 0.31 -14.46 5.88
C SER A 5 0.63 -13.28 6.81
N SER A 6 -0.01 -13.22 7.98
CA SER A 6 0.17 -12.12 8.95
C SER A 6 1.61 -12.00 9.44
N ASP A 7 2.26 -13.12 9.77
CA ASP A 7 3.65 -13.11 10.24
C ASP A 7 4.63 -12.70 9.14
N VAL A 8 4.39 -13.13 7.90
CA VAL A 8 5.18 -12.73 6.72
C VAL A 8 5.04 -11.23 6.47
N LEU A 9 3.82 -10.70 6.58
CA LEU A 9 3.55 -9.28 6.44
C LEU A 9 4.24 -8.46 7.55
N LEU A 10 4.18 -8.92 8.80
CA LEU A 10 4.85 -8.27 9.93
C LEU A 10 6.37 -8.26 9.76
N ASP A 11 6.98 -9.36 9.32
CA ASP A 11 8.40 -9.43 8.99
C ASP A 11 8.77 -8.41 7.91
N LEU A 12 7.98 -8.34 6.84
CA LEU A 12 8.20 -7.41 5.73
C LEU A 12 8.12 -5.95 6.22
N CYS A 13 7.06 -5.59 6.93
CA CYS A 13 6.89 -4.25 7.50
C CYS A 13 8.01 -3.90 8.49
N SER A 14 8.38 -4.83 9.37
CA SER A 14 9.49 -4.66 10.33
C SER A 14 10.81 -4.42 9.62
N MET A 15 11.08 -5.16 8.54
CA MET A 15 12.30 -5.00 7.75
C MET A 15 12.39 -3.64 7.07
N ILE A 16 11.26 -3.14 6.53
CA ILE A 16 11.17 -1.83 5.89
C ILE A 16 11.35 -0.72 6.93
N VAL A 17 10.66 -0.81 8.07
CA VAL A 17 10.80 0.16 9.17
C VAL A 17 12.22 0.18 9.72
N LYS A 18 12.87 -0.98 9.88
CA LYS A 18 14.28 -1.03 10.30
C LYS A 18 15.24 -0.41 9.28
N TRP A 19 14.91 -0.46 7.99
CA TRP A 19 15.76 0.06 6.94
C TRP A 19 15.64 1.59 6.79
N PHE A 20 14.41 2.10 6.71
CA PHE A 20 14.13 3.52 6.45
C PHE A 20 13.93 4.34 7.73
N GLY A 21 13.68 3.69 8.87
CA GLY A 21 13.51 4.35 10.16
C GLY A 21 12.42 5.43 10.14
N ASN A 22 12.82 6.65 10.49
CA ASN A 22 11.93 7.81 10.63
C ASN A 22 11.41 8.37 9.29
N GLU A 23 11.92 7.88 8.16
CA GLU A 23 11.44 8.24 6.83
C GLU A 23 10.11 7.54 6.51
N VAL A 24 9.79 6.43 7.19
CA VAL A 24 8.47 5.80 7.06
C VAL A 24 7.42 6.70 7.70
N LYS A 25 6.50 7.22 6.89
CA LYS A 25 5.36 8.04 7.34
C LYS A 25 4.07 7.25 7.45
N GLY A 26 3.98 6.11 6.77
CA GLY A 26 2.86 5.19 6.93
C GLY A 26 3.02 3.87 6.20
N ILE A 27 2.19 2.91 6.62
CA ILE A 27 2.07 1.57 6.07
C ILE A 27 0.58 1.27 5.96
N VAL A 28 0.13 1.05 4.74
CA VAL A 28 -1.26 0.74 4.39
C VAL A 28 -1.30 -0.62 3.72
N VAL A 29 -2.22 -1.49 4.13
CA VAL A 29 -2.32 -2.86 3.61
C VAL A 29 -3.71 -3.13 3.08
N ASN A 30 -3.79 -3.50 1.81
CA ASN A 30 -5.00 -4.03 1.20
C ASN A 30 -4.99 -5.56 1.23
N LEU A 31 -6.06 -6.12 1.81
CA LEU A 31 -6.25 -7.56 2.01
C LEU A 31 -7.49 -8.11 1.28
N LYS A 32 -8.16 -7.28 0.45
CA LYS A 32 -9.46 -7.62 -0.14
C LYS A 32 -9.38 -8.64 -1.28
N SER A 33 -8.21 -8.85 -1.87
CA SER A 33 -8.01 -9.79 -2.97
C SER A 33 -7.14 -10.97 -2.56
N SER A 34 -7.02 -11.99 -3.41
CA SER A 34 -6.01 -13.05 -3.25
C SER A 34 -4.58 -12.51 -3.18
N LYS A 35 -4.40 -11.26 -3.62
CA LYS A 35 -3.17 -10.48 -3.59
C LYS A 35 -3.17 -9.50 -2.43
N ILE A 36 -2.08 -9.52 -1.67
CA ILE A 36 -1.81 -8.60 -0.57
C ILE A 36 -1.01 -7.43 -1.12
N VAL A 37 -1.58 -6.23 -1.09
CA VAL A 37 -0.89 -5.00 -1.51
C VAL A 37 -0.47 -4.23 -0.28
N VAL A 38 0.84 -3.99 -0.16
CA VAL A 38 1.46 -3.21 0.90
C VAL A 38 1.93 -1.91 0.29
N LEU A 39 1.37 -0.80 0.75
CA LEU A 39 1.73 0.55 0.35
C LEU A 39 2.51 1.19 1.49
N ILE A 40 3.76 1.54 1.20
CA ILE A 40 4.65 2.21 2.14
C ILE A 40 4.73 3.68 1.73
N VAL A 41 4.41 4.55 2.68
CA VAL A 41 4.53 5.98 2.51
C VAL A 41 5.86 6.42 3.11
N LEU A 42 6.76 6.93 2.26
CA LEU A 42 8.09 7.41 2.65
C LEU A 42 8.22 8.92 2.38
N ASP A 43 9.05 9.56 3.18
CA ASP A 43 9.54 10.91 2.94
C ASP A 43 10.82 10.87 2.11
N GLY A 44 11.09 11.93 1.34
CA GLY A 44 12.33 12.08 0.55
C GLY A 44 12.49 11.18 -0.68
N ILE A 45 11.43 10.50 -1.14
CA ILE A 45 11.47 9.64 -2.36
C ILE A 45 10.89 10.30 -3.61
N ASP A 46 10.53 11.58 -3.54
CA ASP A 46 9.98 12.40 -4.64
C ASP A 46 10.87 12.39 -5.89
N ARG A 47 12.19 12.34 -5.68
CA ARG A 47 13.19 12.32 -6.78
C ARG A 47 13.54 10.92 -7.27
N ILE A 48 13.04 9.88 -6.62
CA ILE A 48 13.29 8.49 -7.01
C ILE A 48 12.27 8.07 -8.05
N SER A 49 12.76 7.69 -9.23
CA SER A 49 11.90 7.23 -10.33
C SER A 49 11.09 5.99 -9.95
N LEU A 50 9.92 5.80 -10.58
CA LEU A 50 9.08 4.62 -10.36
C LEU A 50 9.84 3.31 -10.61
N VAL A 51 10.76 3.30 -11.58
CA VAL A 51 11.60 2.13 -11.88
C VAL A 51 12.52 1.80 -10.69
N ALA A 52 13.22 2.79 -10.16
CA ALA A 52 14.09 2.60 -9.00
C ALA A 52 13.29 2.19 -7.75
N ARG A 53 12.08 2.73 -7.56
CA ARG A 53 11.17 2.27 -6.49
C ARG A 53 10.76 0.80 -6.69
N GLY A 54 10.58 0.34 -7.93
CA GLY A 54 10.33 -1.07 -8.26
C GLY A 54 11.52 -1.99 -7.92
N GLU A 55 12.74 -1.52 -8.08
CA GLU A 55 13.94 -2.24 -7.64
C GLU A 55 14.01 -2.34 -6.11
N ILE A 56 13.66 -1.26 -5.39
CA ILE A 56 13.54 -1.27 -3.93
C ILE A 56 12.47 -2.30 -3.50
N SER A 57 11.30 -2.30 -4.14
CA SER A 57 10.27 -3.30 -3.87
C SER A 57 10.79 -4.73 -4.08
N SER A 58 11.46 -4.97 -5.21
CA SER A 58 12.04 -6.27 -5.54
C SER A 58 13.10 -6.72 -4.53
N PHE A 59 13.90 -5.78 -4.01
CA PHE A 59 14.90 -6.05 -2.98
C PHE A 59 14.25 -6.58 -1.70
N PHE A 60 13.24 -5.89 -1.17
CA PHE A 60 12.55 -6.33 0.06
C PHE A 60 11.78 -7.64 -0.16
N LEU A 61 11.12 -7.81 -1.30
CA LEU A 61 10.42 -9.04 -1.64
C LEU A 61 11.37 -10.26 -1.71
N LYS A 62 12.55 -10.11 -2.33
CA LYS A 62 13.57 -11.18 -2.34
C LYS A 62 14.11 -11.48 -0.94
N LYS A 63 14.17 -10.47 -0.07
CA LYS A 63 14.69 -10.63 1.30
C LYS A 63 13.66 -11.33 2.21
N ILE A 64 12.36 -11.02 2.08
CA ILE A 64 11.32 -11.71 2.85
C ILE A 64 11.18 -13.18 2.46
N MET A 65 11.45 -13.55 1.21
CA MET A 65 11.45 -14.96 0.77
C MET A 65 12.44 -15.85 1.56
N ARG A 66 13.43 -15.24 2.23
CA ARG A 66 14.41 -15.93 3.06
C ARG A 66 14.07 -15.92 4.55
N SER A 67 12.96 -15.30 4.95
CA SER A 67 12.56 -15.26 6.37
C SER A 67 11.99 -16.61 6.81
N GLU A 68 12.16 -16.93 8.09
CA GLU A 68 11.61 -18.17 8.64
C GLU A 68 10.09 -18.23 8.49
N ASN A 69 9.38 -17.11 8.68
CA ASN A 69 7.93 -17.08 8.58
C ASN A 69 7.45 -17.30 7.14
N PHE A 70 8.20 -16.80 6.15
CA PHE A 70 7.92 -17.09 4.75
C PHE A 70 8.11 -18.58 4.44
N ILE A 71 9.23 -19.18 4.87
CA ILE A 71 9.51 -20.60 4.65
C ILE A 71 8.44 -21.47 5.34
N LYS A 72 8.06 -21.13 6.57
CA LYS A 72 6.98 -21.80 7.33
C LYS A 72 5.64 -21.67 6.61
N PHE A 73 5.31 -20.49 6.09
CA PHE A 73 4.09 -20.26 5.32
C PHE A 73 4.04 -21.18 4.09
N VAL A 74 5.05 -21.12 3.22
CA VAL A 74 5.09 -21.93 1.98
C VAL A 74 5.05 -23.42 2.29
N SER A 75 5.77 -23.86 3.32
CA SER A 75 5.78 -25.27 3.75
C SER A 75 4.40 -25.74 4.23
N LYS A 76 3.58 -24.84 4.80
CA LYS A 76 2.25 -25.13 5.31
C LYS A 76 1.17 -25.06 4.23
N THR A 77 1.23 -24.06 3.36
CA THR A 77 0.18 -23.76 2.37
C THR A 77 0.44 -24.38 1.00
N GLY A 78 1.69 -24.75 0.71
CA GLY A 78 2.12 -25.27 -0.60
C GLY A 78 2.26 -24.21 -1.69
N HIS A 79 2.10 -22.92 -1.38
CA HIS A 79 2.21 -21.82 -2.34
C HIS A 79 2.80 -20.56 -1.70
N GLU A 80 3.37 -19.68 -2.51
CA GLU A 80 3.85 -18.38 -2.07
C GLU A 80 2.70 -17.40 -1.80
N PRO A 81 2.85 -16.45 -0.85
CA PRO A 81 1.90 -15.37 -0.70
C PRO A 81 2.08 -14.38 -1.87
N ASP A 82 0.98 -14.05 -2.57
CA ASP A 82 0.99 -13.02 -3.61
C ASP A 82 1.09 -11.64 -2.97
N LEU A 83 2.33 -11.14 -2.83
CA LEU A 83 2.67 -9.87 -2.20
C LEU A 83 3.05 -8.84 -3.27
N THR A 84 2.52 -7.63 -3.15
CA THR A 84 2.98 -6.48 -3.93
C THR A 84 3.30 -5.34 -3.00
N LEU A 85 4.48 -4.74 -3.23
CA LEU A 85 5.01 -3.65 -2.43
C LEU A 85 5.12 -2.40 -3.29
N LEU A 86 4.52 -1.30 -2.83
CA LEU A 86 4.52 -0.01 -3.51
C LEU A 86 5.07 1.07 -2.57
N PHE A 87 5.89 1.97 -3.11
CA PHE A 87 6.46 3.10 -2.38
C PHE A 87 5.93 4.41 -2.95
N LEU A 88 5.34 5.23 -2.10
CA LEU A 88 4.77 6.53 -2.45
C LEU A 88 5.16 7.58 -1.42
N THR A 89 5.08 8.83 -1.82
CA THR A 89 5.11 9.99 -0.94
C THR A 89 3.71 10.30 -0.42
N GLU A 90 3.62 11.06 0.68
CA GLU A 90 2.33 11.59 1.13
C GLU A 90 1.69 12.53 0.11
N GLU A 91 2.46 13.17 -0.77
CA GLU A 91 1.94 14.05 -1.81
C GLU A 91 1.26 13.26 -2.93
N GLU A 92 1.88 12.16 -3.37
CA GLU A 92 1.33 11.28 -4.40
C GLU A 92 -0.01 10.64 -4.00
N LEU A 93 -0.25 10.42 -2.70
CA LEU A 93 -1.56 9.98 -2.20
C LEU A 93 -2.67 11.00 -2.49
N SER A 94 -2.37 12.29 -2.35
CA SER A 94 -3.34 13.37 -2.54
C SER A 94 -3.62 13.69 -4.03
N PHE A 95 -2.88 13.08 -4.96
CA PHE A 95 -3.18 13.20 -6.39
C PHE A 95 -4.38 12.35 -6.83
N HIS A 96 -4.91 11.50 -5.95
CA HIS A 96 -6.05 10.62 -6.22
C HIS A 96 -5.90 9.83 -7.53
N ILE A 97 -4.69 9.32 -7.79
CA ILE A 97 -4.41 8.46 -8.93
C ILE A 97 -5.36 7.25 -8.86
N PRO A 98 -6.17 6.95 -9.90
CA PRO A 98 -7.24 5.95 -9.80
C PRO A 98 -6.78 4.59 -9.27
N GLY A 99 -5.63 4.10 -9.72
CA GLY A 99 -5.06 2.83 -9.23
C GLY A 99 -4.70 2.86 -7.74
N ILE A 100 -4.23 4.00 -7.22
CA ILE A 100 -3.92 4.15 -5.80
C ILE A 100 -5.21 4.25 -4.98
N VAL A 101 -6.20 5.01 -5.45
CA VAL A 101 -7.52 5.13 -4.79
C VAL A 101 -8.18 3.75 -4.64
N GLU A 102 -8.17 2.94 -5.70
CA GLU A 102 -8.70 1.56 -5.64
C GLU A 102 -7.91 0.68 -4.66
N ILE A 103 -6.59 0.84 -4.57
CA ILE A 103 -5.78 0.14 -3.55
C ILE A 103 -6.14 0.61 -2.15
N LEU A 104 -6.32 1.91 -1.92
CA LEU A 104 -6.67 2.44 -0.59
C LEU A 104 -8.07 2.00 -0.15
N ARG A 105 -8.99 1.77 -1.09
CA ARG A 105 -10.36 1.33 -0.81
C ARG A 105 -10.37 -0.03 -0.10
N GLY A 106 -10.78 -0.02 1.16
CA GLY A 106 -10.85 -1.17 2.03
C GLY A 106 -9.52 -1.60 2.63
N SER A 107 -8.50 -0.76 2.53
CA SER A 107 -7.21 -1.00 3.17
C SER A 107 -7.24 -0.68 4.66
N TYR A 108 -6.33 -1.34 5.38
CA TYR A 108 -6.04 -1.10 6.78
C TYR A 108 -4.79 -0.22 6.92
N VAL A 109 -4.87 0.82 7.73
CA VAL A 109 -3.68 1.63 8.09
C VAL A 109 -3.02 0.97 9.30
N LEU A 110 -1.85 0.36 9.11
CA LEU A 110 -1.08 -0.26 10.20
C LEU A 110 -0.30 0.80 11.00
N PHE A 111 0.19 1.80 10.29
CA PHE A 111 0.91 2.95 10.84
C PHE A 111 0.70 4.12 9.88
N GLY A 112 0.56 5.35 10.37
CA GLY A 112 0.32 6.48 9.47
C GLY A 112 -0.01 7.80 10.15
N THR A 113 0.35 8.88 9.49
CA THR A 113 -0.12 10.23 9.81
C THR A 113 -1.64 10.36 9.63
N ASP A 114 -2.23 11.40 10.22
CA ASP A 114 -3.67 11.67 10.04
C ASP A 114 -4.03 11.99 8.60
N LYS A 115 -3.08 12.48 7.80
CA LYS A 115 -3.26 12.67 6.35
C LYS A 115 -3.54 11.32 5.67
N ILE A 116 -2.69 10.32 5.89
CA ILE A 116 -2.85 8.97 5.31
C ILE A 116 -4.18 8.34 5.72
N LYS A 117 -4.57 8.48 6.99
CA LYS A 117 -5.88 7.98 7.48
C LYS A 117 -7.05 8.65 6.76
N LYS A 118 -6.97 9.97 6.50
CA LYS A 118 -7.99 10.71 5.75
C LYS A 118 -8.09 10.23 4.30
N GLU A 119 -6.98 9.97 3.63
CA GLU A 119 -6.97 9.47 2.24
C GLU A 119 -7.61 8.08 2.13
N VAL A 120 -7.33 7.18 3.08
CA VAL A 120 -8.00 5.86 3.15
C VAL A 120 -9.50 6.02 3.43
N LYS A 121 -9.87 6.90 4.36
CA LYS A 121 -11.29 7.18 4.66
C LYS A 121 -12.02 7.74 3.44
N PHE A 122 -11.43 8.73 2.77
CA PHE A 122 -11.95 9.30 1.53
C PHE A 122 -12.16 8.21 0.46
N SER A 123 -11.16 7.35 0.25
CA SER A 123 -11.24 6.27 -0.74
C SER A 123 -12.35 5.25 -0.45
N ASN A 124 -12.70 5.06 0.82
CA ASN A 124 -13.80 4.19 1.26
C ASN A 124 -15.19 4.83 1.09
N GLU A 125 -15.28 6.15 1.14
CA GLU A 125 -16.54 6.90 0.98
C GLU A 125 -16.91 7.09 -0.50
N LEU A 126 -15.97 6.86 -1.43
CA LEU A 126 -16.23 6.92 -2.85
C LEU A 126 -17.22 5.82 -3.30
N PRO A 127 -18.21 6.15 -4.16
CA PRO A 127 -19.18 5.18 -4.65
C PRO A 127 -18.53 3.99 -5.37
N SER A 128 -19.12 2.82 -5.21
CA SER A 128 -18.70 1.57 -5.87
C SER A 128 -19.13 1.48 -7.34
N SER A 129 -20.06 2.33 -7.80
CA SER A 129 -20.70 2.24 -9.11
C SER A 129 -20.70 3.56 -9.87
N GLY A 130 -20.13 3.56 -11.07
CA GLY A 130 -20.73 4.26 -12.22
C GLY A 130 -20.37 5.74 -12.44
N ARG A 131 -19.08 6.10 -12.42
CA ARG A 131 -18.45 7.10 -13.32
C ARG A 131 -16.99 7.26 -12.91
N ALA A 132 -16.07 7.17 -13.87
CA ALA A 132 -14.69 7.58 -13.65
C ALA A 132 -14.70 9.08 -13.34
N VAL A 133 -14.63 9.43 -12.05
CA VAL A 133 -14.51 10.83 -11.63
C VAL A 133 -13.10 11.27 -12.02
N PHE A 134 -12.99 12.06 -13.08
CA PHE A 134 -11.74 12.73 -13.43
C PHE A 134 -11.46 13.83 -12.39
N PHE A 135 -10.76 13.46 -11.31
CA PHE A 135 -10.43 14.38 -10.22
C PHE A 135 -9.68 15.64 -10.68
N GLY A 136 -8.94 15.57 -11.80
CA GLY A 136 -8.26 16.74 -12.39
C GLY A 136 -9.18 17.78 -13.05
N LYS A 137 -10.48 17.49 -13.22
CA LYS A 137 -11.46 18.43 -13.80
C LYS A 137 -12.41 19.07 -12.80
N LEU A 138 -12.39 18.65 -11.53
CA LEU A 138 -13.33 19.16 -10.54
C LEU A 138 -12.88 20.51 -10.01
N LYS A 139 -13.73 21.53 -10.18
CA LYS A 139 -13.50 22.83 -9.55
C LYS A 139 -13.87 22.75 -8.08
N LYS A 140 -13.14 23.48 -7.24
CA LYS A 140 -13.39 23.54 -5.79
C LYS A 140 -14.83 24.05 -5.56
N GLY A 141 -15.69 23.19 -5.01
CA GLY A 141 -17.10 23.49 -4.73
C GLY A 141 -18.12 22.88 -5.70
N GLU A 142 -17.67 22.10 -6.69
CA GLU A 142 -18.57 21.40 -7.62
C GLU A 142 -19.20 20.18 -6.93
N VAL A 143 -20.52 20.24 -6.71
CA VAL A 143 -21.32 19.11 -6.20
C VAL A 143 -21.70 18.26 -7.40
N ILE A 144 -21.30 16.99 -7.39
CA ILE A 144 -21.71 16.03 -8.42
C ILE A 144 -22.90 15.27 -7.85
N ASP A 145 -24.05 15.34 -8.53
CA ASP A 145 -25.16 14.42 -8.26
C ASP A 145 -24.77 13.02 -8.76
N ILE A 146 -24.80 12.07 -7.83
CA ILE A 146 -24.45 10.66 -8.02
C ILE A 146 -25.73 9.86 -8.28
#